data_AF-A0AAJ4PCY4-F1
#
_entry.id   AF-A0AAJ4PCY4-F1
#
_cell.length_a   1.000
_cell.length_b   1.000
_cell.length_c   1.000
_cell.angle_alpha   90.00
_cell.angle_beta   90.00
_cell.angle_gamma   90.00
#
_symmetry.space_group_name_H-M   'P 1'
#
loop_
_entity.id
_entity.type
_entity.pdbx_description
1 polymer ?
#
loop_
_entity_poly.entity_id
_entity_poly.type
_entity_poly.pdbx_seq_one_letter_code
_entity_poly.pdbx_strand_id
1 'polypeptide(L)'
;MSYHYHEIFSGVRDKISSQFNLSDDATNTLYLKIIKNLAPNNDYTFQQIMLEYLTELQIKSLFFFHKDMVGHNGFFVIKQGEVLIVIEVNDDNRLVVGDVITKMSNDEINILESRYKKLLFHEDDNNQDWTHIIAKQSNLILLRGEEEYKFDVQYFNHFPENTVKSYNGYQIVTIYNFDETVTYPHDLPVILDLRYARGIKSHQYEADIILISSLTKGSPEFFASQSNAKKIGEHSFGAANIFYTIEFDDFVFVYGTEEEFVVQPDIRLTNNAESDAIMEEAKRIILS
;
A
#
# COMPACT_ATOMS: atom_id res chain seq x y z
N MET A 1 -29.30 10.04 -10.70
CA MET A 1 -30.00 8.75 -10.46
C MET A 1 -29.13 8.00 -9.48
N SER A 2 -29.64 7.66 -8.29
CA SER A 2 -28.85 6.97 -7.28
C SER A 2 -28.82 5.49 -7.62
N TYR A 3 -27.71 4.99 -8.14
CA TYR A 3 -27.35 3.61 -7.83
C TYR A 3 -27.27 3.55 -6.30
N HIS A 4 -28.12 2.74 -5.70
CA HIS A 4 -28.12 2.61 -4.25
C HIS A 4 -26.92 1.72 -3.90
N TYR A 5 -26.05 2.13 -2.98
CA TYR A 5 -24.84 1.39 -2.56
C TYR A 5 -24.98 -0.15 -2.44
N HIS A 6 -26.18 -0.64 -2.14
CA HIS A 6 -26.49 -2.07 -2.13
C HIS A 6 -26.34 -2.78 -3.50
N GLU A 7 -26.58 -2.09 -4.61
CA GLU A 7 -26.41 -2.59 -5.97
C GLU A 7 -24.92 -2.74 -6.30
N ILE A 8 -24.12 -1.72 -5.96
CA ILE A 8 -22.65 -1.77 -6.07
C ILE A 8 -22.11 -2.94 -5.26
N PHE A 9 -22.50 -3.03 -3.98
CA PHE A 9 -22.11 -4.14 -3.12
C PHE A 9 -22.52 -5.51 -3.69
N SER A 10 -23.75 -5.64 -4.20
CA SER A 10 -24.21 -6.89 -4.81
C SER A 10 -23.38 -7.25 -6.03
N GLY A 11 -23.06 -6.29 -6.90
CA GLY A 11 -22.20 -6.49 -8.05
C GLY A 11 -20.78 -6.93 -7.67
N VAL A 12 -20.18 -6.30 -6.66
CA VAL A 12 -18.86 -6.68 -6.12
C VAL A 12 -18.89 -8.10 -5.55
N ARG A 13 -19.88 -8.41 -4.70
CA ARG A 13 -20.07 -9.75 -4.11
C ARG A 13 -20.22 -10.82 -5.19
N ASP A 14 -21.10 -10.60 -6.16
CA ASP A 14 -21.38 -11.57 -7.23
C ASP A 14 -20.12 -11.81 -8.06
N LYS A 15 -19.34 -10.75 -8.33
CA LYS A 15 -18.05 -10.88 -9.01
C LYS A 15 -17.07 -11.72 -8.20
N ILE A 16 -16.90 -11.43 -6.91
CA ILE A 16 -16.01 -12.20 -6.01
C ILE A 16 -16.42 -13.67 -5.98
N SER A 17 -17.71 -13.95 -5.82
CA SER A 17 -18.22 -15.31 -5.77
C SER A 17 -17.91 -16.08 -7.06
N SER A 18 -18.12 -15.45 -8.22
CA SER A 18 -17.80 -16.06 -9.51
C SER A 18 -16.30 -16.25 -9.75
N GLN A 19 -15.46 -15.34 -9.27
CA GLN A 19 -14.02 -15.33 -9.53
C GLN A 19 -13.25 -16.28 -8.60
N PHE A 20 -13.60 -16.29 -7.32
CA PHE A 20 -12.84 -17.01 -6.28
C PHE A 20 -13.58 -18.25 -5.77
N ASN A 21 -14.79 -18.54 -6.27
CA ASN A 21 -15.65 -19.61 -5.79
C ASN A 21 -15.89 -19.53 -4.26
N LEU A 22 -16.02 -18.30 -3.76
CA LEU A 22 -16.25 -18.01 -2.35
C LEU A 22 -17.73 -17.64 -2.13
N SER A 23 -18.32 -18.19 -1.07
CA SER A 23 -19.60 -17.72 -0.55
C SER A 23 -19.55 -17.72 0.96
N ASP A 24 -19.60 -16.52 1.56
CA ASP A 24 -19.83 -16.34 2.98
C ASP A 24 -21.18 -15.63 3.18
N ASP A 25 -22.24 -16.43 3.27
CA ASP A 25 -23.60 -15.94 3.36
C ASP A 25 -23.85 -15.08 4.61
N ALA A 26 -23.15 -15.38 5.71
CA ALA A 26 -23.29 -14.65 6.97
C ALA A 26 -22.68 -13.25 6.84
N THR A 27 -21.43 -13.17 6.36
CA THR A 27 -20.73 -11.90 6.11
C THR A 27 -21.46 -11.08 5.06
N ASN A 28 -21.86 -11.70 3.94
CA ASN A 28 -22.62 -11.05 2.88
C ASN A 28 -23.94 -10.44 3.39
N THR A 29 -24.66 -11.18 4.25
CA THR A 29 -25.92 -10.70 4.84
C THR A 29 -25.70 -9.54 5.81
N LEU A 30 -24.65 -9.60 6.63
CA LEU A 30 -24.29 -8.54 7.57
C LEU A 30 -24.00 -7.23 6.84
N TYR A 31 -23.09 -7.25 5.87
CA TYR A 31 -22.67 -6.05 5.15
C TYR A 31 -23.80 -5.47 4.28
N LEU A 32 -24.60 -6.32 3.62
CA LEU A 32 -25.79 -5.85 2.91
C LEU A 32 -26.77 -5.11 3.83
N LYS A 33 -26.96 -5.58 5.07
CA LYS A 33 -27.82 -4.92 6.05
C LYS A 33 -27.24 -3.57 6.48
N ILE A 34 -25.93 -3.49 6.71
CA ILE A 34 -25.26 -2.22 7.05
C ILE A 34 -25.44 -1.20 5.92
N ILE A 35 -25.15 -1.61 4.68
CA ILE A 35 -25.19 -0.75 3.49
C ILE A 35 -26.61 -0.26 3.18
N LYS A 36 -27.63 -1.10 3.35
CA LYS A 36 -29.05 -0.69 3.17
C LYS A 36 -29.50 0.38 4.16
N ASN A 37 -28.84 0.50 5.31
CA ASN A 37 -29.13 1.52 6.32
C ASN A 37 -28.20 2.74 6.23
N LEU A 38 -27.25 2.74 5.29
CA LEU A 38 -26.34 3.86 5.11
C LEU A 38 -27.08 5.06 4.52
N ALA A 39 -26.82 6.24 5.05
CA ALA A 39 -27.39 7.47 4.50
C ALA A 39 -26.90 7.69 3.05
N PRO A 40 -27.76 8.19 2.15
CA PRO A 40 -27.35 8.46 0.78
C PRO A 40 -26.23 9.52 0.73
N ASN A 41 -25.37 9.47 -0.30
CA ASN A 41 -24.25 10.38 -0.54
C ASN A 41 -23.20 10.40 0.58
N ASN A 42 -23.06 9.30 1.32
CA ASN A 42 -22.01 9.09 2.31
C ASN A 42 -20.90 8.19 1.74
N ASP A 43 -20.30 8.65 0.63
CA ASP A 43 -19.36 7.86 -0.20
C ASP A 43 -18.12 7.42 0.57
N TYR A 44 -17.62 8.29 1.45
CA TYR A 44 -16.51 7.96 2.33
C TYR A 44 -16.86 6.76 3.23
N THR A 45 -17.97 6.83 3.95
CA THR A 45 -18.38 5.74 4.86
C THR A 45 -18.68 4.46 4.07
N PHE A 46 -19.28 4.58 2.89
CA PHE A 46 -19.51 3.43 2.01
C PHE A 46 -18.20 2.76 1.60
N GLN A 47 -17.20 3.53 1.13
CA GLN A 47 -15.88 3.00 0.79
C GLN A 47 -15.23 2.32 2.00
N GLN A 48 -15.34 2.88 3.21
CA GLN A 48 -14.78 2.24 4.41
C GLN A 48 -15.46 0.90 4.73
N ILE A 49 -16.79 0.83 4.60
CA ILE A 49 -17.53 -0.43 4.78
C ILE A 49 -17.10 -1.47 3.73
N MET A 50 -16.90 -1.05 2.48
CA MET A 50 -16.42 -1.93 1.41
C MET A 50 -14.99 -2.43 1.68
N LEU A 51 -14.09 -1.58 2.16
CA LEU A 51 -12.74 -1.99 2.54
C LEU A 51 -12.76 -3.03 3.67
N GLU A 52 -13.55 -2.80 4.73
CA GLU A 52 -13.72 -3.78 5.81
C GLU A 52 -14.26 -5.12 5.30
N TYR A 53 -15.26 -5.09 4.42
CA TYR A 53 -15.81 -6.29 3.79
C TYR A 53 -14.75 -7.07 2.99
N LEU A 54 -13.97 -6.39 2.15
CA LEU A 54 -12.96 -7.03 1.31
C LEU A 54 -11.81 -7.61 2.15
N THR A 55 -11.35 -6.89 3.18
CA THR A 55 -10.29 -7.38 4.06
C THR A 55 -10.75 -8.60 4.87
N GLU A 56 -12.03 -8.69 5.27
CA GLU A 56 -12.55 -9.90 5.93
C GLU A 56 -12.43 -11.17 5.08
N LEU A 57 -12.37 -11.05 3.75
CA LEU A 57 -12.16 -12.17 2.84
C LEU A 57 -10.70 -12.66 2.81
N GLN A 58 -9.77 -11.87 3.37
CA GLN A 58 -8.33 -12.16 3.40
C GLN A 58 -7.71 -12.40 2.01
N ILE A 59 -8.26 -11.74 0.98
CA ILE A 59 -7.68 -11.72 -0.38
C ILE A 59 -7.05 -10.34 -0.59
N LYS A 60 -5.72 -10.30 -0.71
CA LYS A 60 -4.94 -9.06 -0.82
C LYS A 60 -5.08 -8.36 -2.16
N SER A 61 -5.46 -9.10 -3.19
CA SER A 61 -5.67 -8.62 -4.56
C SER A 61 -7.05 -8.00 -4.81
N LEU A 62 -7.82 -7.69 -3.75
CA LEU A 62 -9.09 -6.98 -3.83
C LEU A 62 -8.93 -5.53 -3.35
N PHE A 63 -9.33 -4.56 -4.18
CA PHE A 63 -9.34 -3.15 -3.79
C PHE A 63 -10.68 -2.50 -4.14
N PHE A 64 -11.09 -1.51 -3.35
CA PHE A 64 -12.26 -0.70 -3.63
C PHE A 64 -12.01 0.74 -3.24
N PHE A 65 -12.22 1.66 -4.17
CA PHE A 65 -11.99 3.08 -3.93
C PHE A 65 -12.95 3.95 -4.72
N HIS A 66 -13.25 5.12 -4.16
CA HIS A 66 -13.87 6.22 -4.88
C HIS A 66 -12.81 6.91 -5.76
N LYS A 67 -13.17 7.27 -7.00
CA LYS A 67 -12.25 7.85 -8.00
C LYS A 67 -11.54 9.12 -7.50
N ASP A 68 -12.26 9.94 -6.72
CA ASP A 68 -11.72 11.17 -6.13
C ASP A 68 -11.02 11.01 -4.76
N MET A 69 -11.02 9.81 -4.17
CA MET A 69 -10.45 9.57 -2.82
C MET A 69 -9.13 8.81 -2.87
N VAL A 70 -8.39 8.94 -3.97
CA VAL A 70 -7.07 8.33 -4.14
C VAL A 70 -6.01 9.30 -3.63
N GLY A 71 -5.32 8.92 -2.54
CA GLY A 71 -4.34 9.76 -1.89
C GLY A 71 -3.45 9.02 -0.90
N HIS A 72 -2.67 9.77 -0.12
CA HIS A 72 -1.76 9.23 0.91
C HIS A 72 -1.51 10.27 2.02
N ASN A 73 -0.80 9.85 3.07
CA ASN A 73 -0.53 10.67 4.26
C ASN A 73 0.86 11.32 4.28
N GLY A 74 1.63 11.22 3.20
CA GLY A 74 2.96 11.85 3.10
C GLY A 74 4.14 11.05 3.68
N PHE A 75 3.91 9.84 4.19
CA PHE A 75 4.93 8.97 4.78
C PHE A 75 4.48 7.50 4.82
N PHE A 76 5.43 6.59 5.06
CA PHE A 76 5.18 5.17 5.35
C PHE A 76 5.76 4.78 6.70
N VAL A 77 5.17 3.75 7.30
CA VAL A 77 5.57 3.25 8.62
C VAL A 77 5.68 1.73 8.64
N ILE A 78 6.45 1.23 9.61
CA ILE A 78 6.41 -0.17 10.04
C ILE A 78 6.03 -0.22 11.51
N LYS A 79 5.35 -1.28 11.92
CA LYS A 79 5.09 -1.54 13.34
C LYS A 79 6.31 -2.15 13.99
N GLN A 80 6.66 -1.69 15.18
CA GLN A 80 7.68 -2.30 16.01
C GLN A 80 7.20 -2.35 17.47
N GLY A 81 6.70 -3.51 17.89
CA GLY A 81 6.07 -3.65 19.21
C GLY A 81 4.79 -2.82 19.30
N GLU A 82 4.77 -1.82 20.18
CA GLU A 82 3.60 -0.97 20.45
C GLU A 82 3.69 0.43 19.81
N VAL A 83 4.62 0.62 18.85
CA VAL A 83 4.82 1.90 18.16
C VAL A 83 4.88 1.70 16.65
N LEU A 84 4.72 2.79 15.90
CA LEU A 84 4.98 2.84 14.45
C LEU A 84 6.24 3.66 14.21
N ILE A 85 7.15 3.14 13.40
CA ILE A 85 8.39 3.82 13.02
C ILE A 85 8.22 4.35 11.60
N VAL A 86 8.46 5.65 11.39
CA VAL A 86 8.48 6.25 10.06
C VAL A 86 9.69 5.71 9.29
N ILE A 87 9.45 5.08 8.13
CA ILE A 87 10.48 4.44 7.32
C ILE A 87 10.73 5.13 5.97
N GLU A 88 9.78 5.95 5.54
CA GLU A 88 9.88 6.75 4.32
C GLU A 88 9.04 8.02 4.50
N VAL A 89 9.53 9.15 3.99
CA VAL A 89 8.79 10.42 3.96
C VAL A 89 8.81 10.94 2.53
N ASN A 90 7.64 11.08 1.93
CA ASN A 90 7.53 11.47 0.53
C ASN A 90 6.97 12.88 0.33
N ASP A 91 6.01 13.33 1.15
CA ASP A 91 5.44 14.68 1.03
C ASP A 91 5.29 15.42 2.37
N ASP A 92 5.22 14.73 3.52
CA ASP A 92 5.10 15.39 4.83
C ASP A 92 6.46 15.76 5.43
N ASN A 93 7.00 16.90 5.01
CA ASN A 93 8.32 17.40 5.42
C ASN A 93 8.50 17.73 6.92
N ARG A 94 7.46 17.58 7.74
CA ARG A 94 7.53 17.74 9.21
C ARG A 94 8.05 16.47 9.88
N LEU A 95 7.80 15.32 9.24
CA LEU A 95 8.27 14.02 9.66
C LEU A 95 9.67 13.75 9.10
N VAL A 96 10.40 12.89 9.81
CA VAL A 96 11.71 12.39 9.39
C VAL A 96 11.72 10.87 9.56
N VAL A 97 12.43 10.18 8.67
CA VAL A 97 12.69 8.73 8.81
C VAL A 97 13.32 8.47 10.18
N GLY A 98 12.78 7.48 10.90
CA GLY A 98 13.14 7.14 12.27
C GLY A 98 12.27 7.79 13.35
N ASP A 99 11.38 8.74 13.01
CA ASP A 99 10.39 9.25 13.95
C ASP A 99 9.50 8.11 14.48
N VAL A 100 9.28 8.09 15.81
CA VAL A 100 8.55 7.03 16.50
C VAL A 100 7.16 7.51 16.87
N ILE A 101 6.14 7.12 16.12
CA ILE A 101 4.74 7.45 16.41
C ILE A 101 4.25 6.55 17.54
N THR A 102 3.92 7.18 18.67
CA THR A 102 3.47 6.49 19.89
C THR A 102 1.95 6.51 20.04
N LYS A 103 1.28 7.54 19.49
CA LYS A 103 -0.18 7.68 19.52
C LYS A 103 -0.71 8.34 18.26
N MET A 104 -1.97 8.01 17.93
CA MET A 104 -2.72 8.74 16.92
C MET A 104 -4.11 9.08 17.44
N SER A 105 -4.55 10.33 17.25
CA SER A 105 -5.81 10.85 17.80
C SER A 105 -5.97 10.63 19.32
N ASN A 106 -4.85 10.64 20.06
CA ASN A 106 -4.71 10.32 21.49
C ASN A 106 -4.86 8.85 21.90
N ASP A 107 -5.09 7.94 20.96
CA ASP A 107 -5.09 6.50 21.23
C ASP A 107 -3.70 5.90 21.00
N GLU A 108 -3.30 4.96 21.85
CA GLU A 108 -2.09 4.16 21.68
C GLU A 108 -2.21 3.21 20.47
N ILE A 109 -1.07 2.87 19.86
CA ILE A 109 -1.05 2.06 18.63
C ILE A 109 -1.69 0.68 18.84
N ASN A 110 -1.47 0.04 20.00
CA ASN A 110 -2.09 -1.24 20.36
C ASN A 110 -3.64 -1.17 20.50
N ILE A 111 -4.18 -0.04 20.96
CA ILE A 111 -5.62 0.23 21.03
C ILE A 111 -6.18 0.38 19.61
N LEU A 112 -5.47 1.11 18.75
CA LEU A 112 -5.87 1.30 17.35
C LEU A 112 -5.81 -0.01 16.56
N GLU A 113 -4.76 -0.80 16.75
CA GLU A 113 -4.63 -2.15 16.19
C GLU A 113 -5.84 -3.02 16.57
N SER A 114 -6.20 -3.03 17.85
CA SER A 114 -7.36 -3.80 18.33
C SER A 114 -8.68 -3.31 17.74
N ARG A 115 -8.85 -1.98 17.63
CA ARG A 115 -10.06 -1.33 17.09
C ARG A 115 -10.22 -1.57 15.59
N TYR A 116 -9.13 -1.48 14.85
CA TYR A 116 -9.11 -1.57 13.38
C TYR A 116 -8.55 -2.89 12.87
N LYS A 117 -8.57 -3.95 13.70
CA LYS A 117 -8.06 -5.28 13.35
C LYS A 117 -8.61 -5.81 12.03
N LYS A 118 -9.85 -5.46 11.68
CA LYS A 118 -10.48 -5.87 10.42
C LYS A 118 -9.87 -5.22 9.17
N LEU A 119 -9.13 -4.12 9.31
CA LEU A 119 -8.43 -3.45 8.22
C LEU A 119 -6.98 -3.91 8.07
N LEU A 120 -6.51 -4.73 9.01
CA LEU A 120 -5.18 -5.33 8.99
C LEU A 120 -5.34 -6.78 8.53
N PHE A 121 -4.68 -7.15 7.42
CA PHE A 121 -4.57 -8.55 7.03
C PHE A 121 -3.90 -9.36 8.14
N HIS A 122 -4.17 -10.67 8.20
CA HIS A 122 -3.55 -11.57 9.18
C HIS A 122 -2.08 -11.84 8.84
N GLU A 123 -1.24 -10.83 9.07
CA GLU A 123 0.19 -10.83 8.77
C GLU A 123 1.02 -10.64 10.04
N ASP A 124 2.31 -10.95 9.93
CA ASP A 124 3.30 -10.52 10.91
C ASP A 124 3.24 -8.99 11.07
N ASP A 125 3.34 -8.50 12.30
CA ASP A 125 3.22 -7.09 12.66
C ASP A 125 4.01 -6.14 11.75
N ASN A 126 5.21 -6.53 11.34
CA ASN A 126 6.11 -5.71 10.52
C ASN A 126 5.65 -5.53 9.05
N ASN A 127 4.67 -6.31 8.60
CA ASN A 127 4.17 -6.28 7.21
C ASN A 127 2.79 -5.61 7.10
N GLN A 128 2.21 -5.21 8.23
CA GLN A 128 0.88 -4.60 8.28
C GLN A 128 0.84 -3.24 7.58
N ASP A 129 -0.18 -3.02 6.76
CA ASP A 129 -0.44 -1.73 6.13
C ASP A 129 -1.26 -0.81 7.03
N TRP A 130 -0.60 0.22 7.56
CA TRP A 130 -1.23 1.20 8.43
C TRP A 130 -1.87 2.38 7.69
N THR A 131 -1.72 2.47 6.37
CA THR A 131 -2.17 3.63 5.56
C THR A 131 -3.64 3.98 5.80
N HIS A 132 -4.52 2.97 5.78
CA HIS A 132 -5.95 3.18 5.99
C HIS A 132 -6.31 3.59 7.42
N ILE A 133 -5.53 3.14 8.41
CA ILE A 133 -5.74 3.50 9.81
C ILE A 133 -5.29 4.94 10.03
N ILE A 134 -4.12 5.32 9.52
CA ILE A 134 -3.55 6.68 9.60
C ILE A 134 -4.51 7.70 8.98
N ALA A 135 -5.07 7.40 7.80
CA ALA A 135 -6.02 8.28 7.13
C ALA A 135 -7.29 8.59 7.93
N LYS A 136 -7.63 7.78 8.95
CA LYS A 136 -8.77 8.02 9.85
C LYS A 136 -8.42 8.89 11.05
N GLN A 137 -7.15 9.22 11.25
CA GLN A 137 -6.65 9.92 12.43
C GLN A 137 -6.56 11.43 12.19
N SER A 138 -6.72 12.21 13.25
CA SER A 138 -6.63 13.67 13.18
C SER A 138 -5.22 14.18 13.45
N ASN A 139 -4.47 13.52 14.34
CA ASN A 139 -3.12 13.93 14.73
C ASN A 139 -2.25 12.73 15.10
N LEU A 140 -0.94 12.94 15.05
CA LEU A 140 0.12 12.03 15.45
C LEU A 140 0.84 12.63 16.65
N ILE A 141 1.17 11.78 17.63
CA ILE A 141 2.13 12.10 18.69
C ILE A 141 3.34 11.20 18.45
N LEU A 142 4.52 11.81 18.31
CA LEU A 142 5.74 11.10 17.97
C LEU A 142 6.93 11.54 18.82
N LEU A 143 7.92 10.66 18.93
CA LEU A 143 9.21 10.91 19.55
C LEU A 143 10.29 10.99 18.48
N ARG A 144 11.15 12.01 18.60
CA ARG A 144 12.39 12.14 17.85
C ARG A 144 13.53 12.24 18.85
N GLY A 145 14.21 11.12 19.10
CA GLY A 145 15.09 11.00 20.25
C GLY A 145 14.28 11.13 21.55
N GLU A 146 14.61 12.12 22.37
CA GLU A 146 13.92 12.39 23.65
C GLU A 146 12.80 13.43 23.53
N GLU A 147 12.66 14.07 22.37
CA GLU A 147 11.70 15.17 22.15
C GLU A 147 10.37 14.64 21.63
N GLU A 148 9.27 15.12 22.21
CA GLU A 148 7.90 14.81 21.76
C GLU A 148 7.37 15.91 20.83
N TYR A 149 6.79 15.48 19.72
CA TYR A 149 6.15 16.33 18.73
C TYR A 149 4.69 15.91 18.54
N LYS A 150 3.85 16.90 18.21
CA LYS A 150 2.46 16.68 17.81
C LYS A 150 2.19 17.36 16.48
N PHE A 151 1.76 16.57 15.50
CA PHE A 151 1.41 17.05 14.17
C PHE A 151 0.01 16.61 13.78
N ASP A 152 -0.74 17.49 13.13
CA ASP A 152 -1.98 17.08 12.47
C ASP A 152 -1.66 16.19 11.27
N VAL A 153 -2.44 15.12 11.09
CA VAL A 153 -2.30 14.21 9.95
C VAL A 153 -2.67 14.97 8.68
N GLN A 154 -1.77 14.94 7.69
CA GLN A 154 -2.05 15.50 6.37
C GLN A 154 -2.57 14.43 5.42
N TYR A 155 -3.33 14.89 4.42
CA TYR A 155 -3.82 14.08 3.32
C TYR A 155 -3.49 14.79 2.01
N PHE A 156 -2.81 14.08 1.14
CA PHE A 156 -2.42 14.53 -0.18
C PHE A 156 -3.28 13.77 -1.20
N ASN A 157 -3.97 14.52 -2.05
CA ASN A 157 -4.92 14.01 -3.05
C ASN A 157 -4.26 13.70 -4.41
N HIS A 158 -2.97 13.43 -4.39
CA HIS A 158 -2.18 12.94 -5.51
C HIS A 158 -1.35 11.75 -5.01
N PHE A 159 -0.68 11.04 -5.89
CA PHE A 159 0.38 10.14 -5.45
C PHE A 159 1.69 10.91 -5.27
N PRO A 160 2.63 10.39 -4.47
CA PRO A 160 3.99 10.91 -4.48
C PRO A 160 4.59 10.85 -5.89
N GLU A 161 5.37 11.85 -6.24
CA GLU A 161 6.00 11.92 -7.57
C GLU A 161 7.01 10.79 -7.76
N ASN A 162 6.93 10.11 -8.91
CA ASN A 162 7.98 9.19 -9.36
C ASN A 162 9.24 9.98 -9.72
N THR A 163 10.44 9.48 -9.37
CA THR A 163 11.69 10.22 -9.59
C THR A 163 12.74 9.42 -10.34
N VAL A 164 13.54 10.12 -11.14
CA VAL A 164 14.72 9.57 -11.82
C VAL A 164 15.92 10.40 -11.42
N LYS A 165 16.90 9.78 -10.77
CA LYS A 165 18.13 10.43 -10.29
C LYS A 165 19.34 9.75 -10.91
N SER A 166 20.12 10.49 -11.67
CA SER A 166 21.37 10.01 -12.26
C SER A 166 22.56 10.29 -11.36
N TYR A 167 23.44 9.31 -11.23
CA TYR A 167 24.70 9.38 -10.49
C TYR A 167 25.87 9.02 -11.41
N ASN A 168 27.09 9.17 -10.92
CA ASN A 168 28.26 8.73 -11.67
C ASN A 168 28.29 7.19 -11.75
N GLY A 169 27.92 6.65 -12.91
CA GLY A 169 27.98 5.21 -13.22
C GLY A 169 26.68 4.43 -13.02
N TYR A 170 25.59 5.04 -12.56
CA TYR A 170 24.28 4.37 -12.39
C TYR A 170 23.13 5.38 -12.27
N GLN A 171 21.89 4.90 -12.31
CA GLN A 171 20.68 5.67 -12.05
C GLN A 171 19.83 4.99 -10.97
N ILE A 172 19.09 5.81 -10.22
CA ILE A 172 18.02 5.35 -9.32
C ILE A 172 16.70 5.85 -9.88
N VAL A 173 15.78 4.93 -10.14
CA VAL A 173 14.41 5.22 -10.53
C VAL A 173 13.50 4.80 -9.39
N THR A 174 12.84 5.75 -8.74
CA THR A 174 11.90 5.47 -7.64
C THR A 174 10.47 5.61 -8.14
N ILE A 175 9.68 4.56 -7.98
CA ILE A 175 8.27 4.53 -8.37
C ILE A 175 7.39 4.36 -7.14
N TYR A 176 6.46 5.29 -6.92
CA TYR A 176 5.42 5.21 -5.91
C TYR A 176 4.07 4.84 -6.53
N ASN A 177 3.73 5.51 -7.65
CA ASN A 177 2.54 5.19 -8.44
C ASN A 177 2.94 4.37 -9.66
N PHE A 178 2.74 3.05 -9.59
CA PHE A 178 3.04 2.17 -10.70
C PHE A 178 1.99 2.25 -11.82
N ASP A 179 0.88 2.95 -11.62
CA ASP A 179 -0.11 3.22 -12.67
C ASP A 179 0.30 4.34 -13.62
N GLU A 180 1.33 5.10 -13.27
CA GLU A 180 1.95 6.13 -14.09
C GLU A 180 3.18 5.58 -14.79
N THR A 181 3.30 5.88 -16.09
CA THR A 181 4.48 5.50 -16.87
C THR A 181 5.61 6.48 -16.60
N VAL A 182 6.77 5.95 -16.20
CA VAL A 182 8.01 6.71 -16.06
C VAL A 182 8.93 6.38 -17.24
N THR A 183 9.54 7.39 -17.85
CA THR A 183 10.52 7.16 -18.93
C THR A 183 11.91 7.59 -18.46
N TYR A 184 12.90 6.73 -18.68
CA TYR A 184 14.31 7.01 -18.39
C TYR A 184 15.21 6.26 -19.38
N PRO A 185 16.40 6.79 -19.71
CA PRO A 185 17.35 6.11 -20.57
C PRO A 185 18.09 5.00 -19.79
N HIS A 186 18.16 3.80 -20.35
CA HIS A 186 18.92 2.67 -19.77
C HIS A 186 20.38 2.61 -20.26
N ASP A 187 21.01 3.78 -20.41
CA ASP A 187 22.42 3.91 -20.84
C ASP A 187 23.42 3.65 -19.70
N LEU A 188 22.94 3.69 -18.46
CA LEU A 188 23.66 3.37 -17.24
C LEU A 188 22.89 2.28 -16.49
N PRO A 189 23.57 1.47 -15.65
CA PRO A 189 22.88 0.53 -14.78
C PRO A 189 21.78 1.19 -13.94
N VAL A 190 20.64 0.52 -13.79
CA VAL A 190 19.45 1.05 -13.11
C VAL A 190 19.12 0.26 -11.85
N ILE A 191 19.03 0.99 -10.74
CA ILE A 191 18.34 0.54 -9.52
C ILE A 191 16.90 1.05 -9.61
N LEU A 192 15.96 0.13 -9.77
CA LEU A 192 14.53 0.43 -9.74
C LEU A 192 13.98 0.20 -8.33
N ASP A 193 13.68 1.28 -7.62
CA ASP A 193 13.14 1.24 -6.27
C ASP A 193 11.62 1.15 -6.31
N LEU A 194 11.10 -0.04 -6.00
CA LEU A 194 9.67 -0.36 -5.92
C LEU A 194 9.22 -0.59 -4.47
N ARG A 195 10.04 -0.29 -3.46
CA ARG A 195 9.76 -0.66 -2.07
C ARG A 195 8.41 -0.14 -1.58
N TYR A 196 7.98 1.02 -2.04
CA TYR A 196 6.73 1.68 -1.65
C TYR A 196 5.76 1.84 -2.83
N ALA A 197 6.02 1.12 -3.93
CA ALA A 197 5.22 1.17 -5.13
C ALA A 197 3.88 0.46 -4.91
N ARG A 198 2.80 1.10 -5.36
CA ARG A 198 1.50 0.47 -5.51
C ARG A 198 0.92 0.75 -6.89
N GLY A 199 0.14 -0.18 -7.42
CA GLY A 199 -0.56 -0.01 -8.68
C GLY A 199 -1.32 -1.25 -9.12
N ILE A 200 -2.12 -1.08 -10.16
CA ILE A 200 -2.98 -2.12 -10.75
C ILE A 200 -2.72 -2.26 -12.26
N LYS A 201 -2.10 -1.28 -12.92
CA LYS A 201 -1.73 -1.33 -14.33
C LYS A 201 -0.38 -1.99 -14.53
N SER A 202 -0.22 -2.68 -15.66
CA SER A 202 1.03 -3.28 -16.06
C SER A 202 1.89 -2.29 -16.84
N HIS A 203 3.15 -2.18 -16.43
CA HIS A 203 4.20 -1.44 -17.14
C HIS A 203 5.43 -2.33 -17.28
N GLN A 204 6.27 -2.00 -18.26
CA GLN A 204 7.55 -2.66 -18.48
C GLN A 204 8.66 -1.65 -18.23
N TYR A 205 9.61 -2.05 -17.39
CA TYR A 205 10.75 -1.23 -16.99
C TYR A 205 12.02 -2.05 -17.17
N GLU A 206 13.06 -1.43 -17.73
CA GLU A 206 14.39 -2.02 -17.76
C GLU A 206 15.11 -1.68 -16.45
N ALA A 207 15.67 -2.70 -15.80
CA ALA A 207 16.39 -2.55 -14.53
C ALA A 207 17.44 -3.65 -14.38
N ASP A 208 18.56 -3.32 -13.73
CA ASP A 208 19.57 -4.30 -13.33
C ASP A 208 19.31 -4.84 -11.92
N ILE A 209 18.83 -3.95 -11.03
CA ILE A 209 18.45 -4.26 -9.65
C ILE A 209 17.03 -3.72 -9.39
N ILE A 210 16.19 -4.50 -8.72
CA ILE A 210 14.88 -4.08 -8.23
C ILE A 210 14.88 -4.13 -6.71
N LEU A 211 14.48 -3.05 -6.06
CA LEU A 211 14.29 -3.01 -4.62
C LEU A 211 12.81 -3.29 -4.30
N ILE A 212 12.56 -4.21 -3.38
CA ILE A 212 11.21 -4.59 -2.94
C ILE A 212 11.10 -4.59 -1.41
N SER A 213 9.90 -4.35 -0.90
CA SER A 213 9.60 -4.44 0.53
C SER A 213 8.21 -5.02 0.77
N SER A 214 7.82 -5.24 2.03
CA SER A 214 6.46 -5.65 2.42
C SER A 214 5.38 -4.64 2.01
N LEU A 215 5.77 -3.42 1.61
CA LEU A 215 4.91 -2.36 1.10
C LEU A 215 4.90 -2.24 -0.43
N THR A 216 5.60 -3.12 -1.17
CA THR A 216 5.44 -3.24 -2.62
C THR A 216 4.15 -4.01 -2.90
N LYS A 217 3.17 -3.39 -3.59
CA LYS A 217 1.80 -3.92 -3.71
C LYS A 217 1.23 -3.94 -5.13
N GLY A 218 0.68 -5.08 -5.51
CA GLY A 218 -0.09 -5.24 -6.73
C GLY A 218 0.76 -5.44 -7.98
N SER A 219 0.47 -4.69 -9.04
CA SER A 219 1.18 -4.83 -10.32
C SER A 219 2.70 -4.62 -10.25
N PRO A 220 3.30 -3.77 -9.38
CA PRO A 220 4.76 -3.75 -9.21
C PRO A 220 5.33 -5.07 -8.68
N GLU A 221 4.60 -5.80 -7.83
CA GLU A 221 5.02 -7.13 -7.38
C GLU A 221 5.02 -8.11 -8.55
N PHE A 222 3.93 -8.14 -9.32
CA PHE A 222 3.83 -9.01 -10.49
C PHE A 222 4.94 -8.70 -11.49
N PHE A 223 5.19 -7.43 -11.79
CA PHE A 223 6.31 -7.00 -12.62
C PHE A 223 7.66 -7.51 -12.08
N ALA A 224 7.94 -7.29 -10.79
CA ALA A 224 9.19 -7.75 -10.17
C ALA A 224 9.36 -9.27 -10.31
N SER A 225 8.28 -10.05 -10.16
CA SER A 225 8.32 -11.51 -10.30
C SER A 225 8.72 -12.00 -11.70
N GLN A 226 8.36 -11.25 -12.74
CA GLN A 226 8.64 -11.59 -14.14
C GLN A 226 9.99 -11.05 -14.62
N SER A 227 10.60 -10.13 -13.86
CA SER A 227 11.87 -9.51 -14.23
C SER A 227 13.07 -10.42 -13.96
N ASN A 228 14.04 -10.39 -14.86
CA ASN A 228 15.35 -11.03 -14.69
C ASN A 228 16.32 -10.20 -13.82
N ALA A 229 15.93 -8.97 -13.44
CA ALA A 229 16.72 -8.13 -12.55
C ALA A 229 16.88 -8.78 -11.17
N LYS A 230 18.01 -8.48 -10.53
CA LYS A 230 18.30 -8.95 -9.18
C LYS A 230 17.43 -8.22 -8.17
N LYS A 231 16.69 -8.95 -7.34
CA LYS A 231 15.78 -8.39 -6.33
C LYS A 231 16.49 -8.30 -4.98
N ILE A 232 16.45 -7.14 -4.34
CA ILE A 232 17.06 -6.90 -3.03
C ILE A 232 16.02 -6.28 -2.10
N GLY A 233 15.96 -6.76 -0.86
CA GLY A 233 15.10 -6.18 0.18
C GLY A 233 14.33 -7.24 0.93
N GLU A 234 13.05 -7.00 1.14
CA GLU A 234 12.17 -7.88 1.93
C GLU A 234 11.22 -8.67 1.02
N HIS A 235 10.43 -9.56 1.61
CA HIS A 235 9.32 -10.17 0.90
C HIS A 235 8.28 -9.12 0.55
N SER A 236 7.66 -9.22 -0.63
CA SER A 236 6.60 -8.29 -1.02
C SER A 236 5.29 -8.51 -0.24
N PHE A 237 4.30 -7.63 -0.43
CA PHE A 237 3.03 -7.68 0.29
C PHE A 237 2.25 -8.99 0.07
N GLY A 238 2.36 -9.61 -1.11
CA GLY A 238 1.65 -10.82 -1.46
C GLY A 238 0.37 -10.61 -2.26
N ALA A 239 0.24 -9.45 -2.93
CA ALA A 239 -0.86 -9.18 -3.86
C ALA A 239 -0.39 -9.23 -5.32
N ALA A 240 0.72 -9.91 -5.62
CA ALA A 240 1.22 -10.02 -6.99
C ALA A 240 0.17 -10.66 -7.90
N ASN A 241 -0.34 -9.90 -8.87
CA ASN A 241 -1.40 -10.34 -9.76
C ASN A 241 -1.51 -9.50 -11.03
N ILE A 242 -2.30 -10.00 -11.98
CA ILE A 242 -2.88 -9.22 -13.08
C ILE A 242 -4.26 -8.73 -12.64
N PHE A 243 -4.45 -7.41 -12.65
CA PHE A 243 -5.66 -6.77 -12.13
C PHE A 243 -6.64 -6.38 -13.23
N TYR A 244 -7.92 -6.47 -12.87
CA TYR A 244 -9.03 -5.99 -13.66
C TYR A 244 -9.92 -5.09 -12.81
N THR A 245 -10.62 -4.18 -13.48
CA THR A 245 -11.49 -3.20 -12.84
C THR A 245 -12.95 -3.40 -13.26
N ILE A 246 -13.87 -3.10 -12.34
CA ILE A 246 -15.27 -2.82 -12.62
C ILE A 246 -15.55 -1.42 -12.13
N GLU A 247 -16.06 -0.57 -13.01
CA GLU A 247 -16.46 0.79 -12.66
C GLU A 247 -17.94 0.84 -12.29
N PHE A 248 -18.24 1.48 -11.16
CA PHE A 248 -19.58 1.73 -10.64
C PHE A 248 -19.75 3.22 -10.39
N ASP A 249 -20.19 3.98 -11.40
CA ASP A 249 -20.26 5.44 -11.37
C ASP A 249 -18.94 6.06 -10.85
N ASP A 250 -18.92 6.52 -9.59
CA ASP A 250 -17.80 7.17 -8.93
C ASP A 250 -16.85 6.20 -8.20
N PHE A 251 -17.18 4.91 -8.15
CA PHE A 251 -16.39 3.87 -7.50
C PHE A 251 -15.72 2.94 -8.51
N VAL A 252 -14.58 2.38 -8.09
CA VAL A 252 -13.85 1.35 -8.81
C VAL A 252 -13.64 0.16 -7.88
N PHE A 253 -14.04 -1.01 -8.35
CA PHE A 253 -13.68 -2.29 -7.75
C PHE A 253 -12.56 -2.91 -8.57
N VAL A 254 -11.50 -3.36 -7.90
CA VAL A 254 -10.35 -4.03 -8.49
C VAL A 254 -10.27 -5.45 -7.95
N TYR A 255 -9.98 -6.40 -8.82
CA TYR A 255 -9.75 -7.79 -8.44
C TYR A 255 -8.59 -8.40 -9.23
N GLY A 256 -7.80 -9.25 -8.55
CA GLY A 256 -6.83 -10.14 -9.18
C GLY A 256 -7.51 -11.30 -9.91
N THR A 257 -6.83 -11.84 -10.94
CA THR A 257 -7.34 -12.97 -11.73
C THR A 257 -6.61 -14.28 -11.51
N GLU A 258 -5.39 -14.21 -11.00
CA GLU A 258 -4.56 -15.38 -10.68
C GLU A 258 -4.53 -15.63 -9.16
N GLU A 259 -3.90 -16.72 -8.75
CA GLU A 259 -3.57 -16.94 -7.34
C GLU A 259 -2.56 -15.89 -6.90
N GLU A 260 -2.85 -15.16 -5.82
CA GLU A 260 -1.94 -14.16 -5.29
C GLU A 260 -0.72 -14.81 -4.64
N PHE A 261 0.46 -14.21 -4.85
CA PHE A 261 1.71 -14.76 -4.33
C PHE A 261 2.66 -13.65 -3.86
N VAL A 262 3.60 -14.05 -3.00
CA VAL A 262 4.63 -13.19 -2.43
C VAL A 262 5.90 -13.28 -3.28
N VAL A 263 6.43 -12.13 -3.69
CA VAL A 263 7.71 -12.04 -4.38
C VAL A 263 8.84 -12.13 -3.35
N GLN A 264 9.78 -13.03 -3.62
CA GLN A 264 10.95 -13.27 -2.79
C GLN A 264 12.14 -12.48 -3.35
N PRO A 265 12.91 -11.77 -2.50
CA PRO A 265 14.14 -11.13 -2.94
C PRO A 265 15.24 -12.19 -3.15
N ASP A 266 16.13 -11.94 -4.10
CA ASP A 266 17.33 -12.76 -4.30
C ASP A 266 18.34 -12.54 -3.16
N ILE A 267 18.39 -11.32 -2.62
CA ILE A 267 19.16 -10.95 -1.43
C ILE A 267 18.21 -10.35 -0.40
N ARG A 268 17.98 -11.09 0.69
CA ARG A 268 17.11 -10.65 1.78
C ARG A 268 17.84 -9.70 2.73
N LEU A 269 17.32 -8.48 2.87
CA LEU A 269 17.80 -7.43 3.77
C LEU A 269 16.61 -6.64 4.30
N THR A 270 16.71 -6.16 5.54
CA THR A 270 15.72 -5.28 6.17
C THR A 270 16.42 -4.00 6.57
N ASN A 271 15.75 -2.85 6.37
CA ASN A 271 16.27 -1.56 6.80
C ASN A 271 16.19 -1.40 8.32
N ASN A 272 17.03 -0.52 8.85
CA ASN A 272 16.89 -0.02 10.22
C ASN A 272 16.74 1.51 10.18
N ALA A 273 16.36 2.11 11.30
CA ALA A 273 16.08 3.55 11.37
C ALA A 273 17.31 4.43 11.03
N GLU A 274 18.53 3.89 11.13
CA GLU A 274 19.77 4.65 10.97
C GLU A 274 20.39 4.53 9.57
N SER A 275 19.96 3.56 8.76
CA SER A 275 20.59 3.27 7.47
C SER A 275 19.66 2.53 6.50
N ASP A 276 19.65 3.00 5.25
CA ASP A 276 19.03 2.30 4.12
C ASP A 276 19.96 1.19 3.59
N ALA A 277 20.09 0.12 4.36
CA ALA A 277 20.95 -1.02 4.05
C ALA A 277 20.62 -1.68 2.70
N ILE A 278 19.34 -1.70 2.33
CA ILE A 278 18.87 -2.24 1.04
C ILE A 278 19.45 -1.43 -0.13
N MET A 279 19.34 -0.10 -0.06
CA MET A 279 19.86 0.79 -1.09
C MET A 279 21.39 0.76 -1.16
N GLU A 280 22.08 0.72 0.00
CA GLU A 280 23.54 0.67 0.04
C GLU A 280 24.09 -0.64 -0.56
N GLU A 281 23.44 -1.77 -0.30
CA GLU A 281 23.82 -3.05 -0.92
C GLU A 281 23.62 -3.03 -2.45
N ALA A 282 22.51 -2.43 -2.92
CA ALA A 282 22.25 -2.30 -4.34
C ALA A 282 23.34 -1.46 -5.04
N LYS A 283 23.70 -0.31 -4.47
CA LYS A 283 24.81 0.52 -4.97
C LYS A 283 26.13 -0.22 -4.98
N ARG A 284 26.43 -0.99 -3.92
CA ARG A 284 27.66 -1.79 -3.82
C ARG A 284 27.76 -2.80 -4.96
N ILE A 285 26.66 -3.47 -5.31
CA ILE A 285 26.61 -4.47 -6.39
C ILE A 285 26.71 -3.80 -7.77
N ILE A 286 26.04 -2.67 -7.98
CA ILE A 286 26.05 -2.00 -9.28
C ILE A 286 27.41 -1.37 -9.60
N LEU A 287 28.17 -0.98 -8.58
CA LEU A 287 29.49 -0.36 -8.71
C LEU A 287 30.65 -1.37 -8.70
N SER A 288 30.40 -2.67 -8.49
CA SER A 288 31.42 -3.73 -8.46
C SER A 288 31.63 -4.36 -9.83
#